data_AF-A0A972C276-F1
#
_entry.id   AF-A0A972C276-F1
#
_cell.length_a   1.000
_cell.length_b   1.000
_cell.length_c   1.000
_cell.angle_alpha   90.00
_cell.angle_beta   90.00
_cell.angle_gamma   90.00
#
_symmetry.space_group_name_H-M   'P 1'
#
loop_
_entity.id
_entity.type
_entity.pdbx_description
1 polymer ?
#
loop_
_entity_poly.entity_id
_entity_poly.type
_entity_poly.pdbx_seq_one_letter_code
_entity_poly.pdbx_strand_id
1 'polypeptide(L)' 'VTEQGLADLRGLAPRERARAVIDNCVHPEYRDALNDYFDRACAKGGHTPHLLREAVEWHLNLEEFGHMRAAG' A
#
# COMPACT_ATOMS: atom_id res chain seq x y z
N VAL A 1 -4.71 -0.31 13.54
CA VAL A 1 -4.63 -1.53 14.37
C VAL A 1 -5.21 -2.66 13.56
N THR A 2 -4.46 -3.74 13.38
CA THR A 2 -4.87 -5.00 12.76
C THR A 2 -4.33 -6.15 13.62
N GLU A 3 -4.61 -7.40 13.26
CA GLU A 3 -3.99 -8.57 13.89
C GLU A 3 -2.46 -8.63 13.68
N GLN A 4 -1.94 -7.93 12.66
CA GLN A 4 -0.50 -7.80 12.40
C GLN A 4 0.19 -6.80 13.34
N GLY A 5 -0.56 -5.84 13.90
CA GLY A 5 0.01 -4.83 14.80
C GLY A 5 -0.69 -3.46 14.79
N LEU A 6 0.06 -2.45 15.25
CA LEU A 6 -0.41 -1.07 15.43
C LEU A 6 0.59 -0.10 14.82
N ALA A 7 0.11 0.78 13.94
CA ALA A 7 0.88 1.92 13.44
C ALA A 7 0.46 3.21 14.16
N ASP A 8 1.38 3.85 14.89
CA ASP A 8 1.20 5.22 15.38
C ASP A 8 1.57 6.21 14.27
N LEU A 9 0.63 7.09 13.93
CA LEU A 9 0.76 8.01 12.81
C LEU A 9 0.87 9.48 13.24
N ARG A 10 0.93 9.76 14.55
CA ARG A 10 0.97 11.14 15.06
C ARG A 10 2.28 11.81 14.67
N GLY A 11 2.18 13.01 14.09
CA GLY A 11 3.36 13.79 13.68
C GLY A 11 4.06 13.32 12.41
N LEU A 12 3.57 12.27 11.74
CA LEU A 12 4.21 11.71 10.54
C LEU A 12 3.68 12.35 9.25
N ALA A 13 4.59 12.65 8.33
CA ALA A 13 4.29 13.05 6.95
C ALA A 13 3.74 11.86 6.12
N PRO A 14 3.11 12.08 4.95
CA PRO A 14 2.46 10.99 4.20
C PRO A 14 3.35 9.79 3.88
N ARG A 15 4.62 10.02 3.52
CA ARG A 15 5.57 8.94 3.22
C ARG A 15 5.93 8.12 4.46
N GLU A 16 6.10 8.78 5.60
CA GLU A 16 6.37 8.13 6.89
C GLU A 16 5.15 7.33 7.37
N ARG A 17 3.95 7.88 7.16
CA ARG A 17 2.69 7.20 7.45
C ARG A 17 2.53 5.93 6.61
N ALA A 18 2.82 6.01 5.31
CA ALA A 18 2.77 4.84 4.42
C ALA A 18 3.70 3.74 4.91
N ARG A 19 4.95 4.07 5.25
CA ARG A 19 5.91 3.12 5.81
C ARG A 19 5.42 2.51 7.12
N ALA A 20 4.96 3.33 8.07
CA ALA A 20 4.44 2.84 9.34
C ALA A 20 3.24 1.89 9.18
N VAL A 21 2.32 2.18 8.26
CA VAL A 21 1.18 1.29 7.97
C VAL A 21 1.65 -0.02 7.31
N ILE A 22 2.52 0.05 6.29
CA ILE A 22 3.04 -1.12 5.59
C ILE A 22 3.74 -2.08 6.56
N ASP A 23 4.60 -1.54 7.43
CA ASP A 23 5.44 -2.35 8.30
C ASP A 23 4.67 -2.99 9.45
N ASN A 24 3.65 -2.29 9.99
CA ASN A 24 2.98 -2.69 11.23
C ASN A 24 1.55 -3.22 11.06
N CYS A 25 0.88 -2.96 9.93
CA CYS A 25 -0.55 -3.29 9.79
C CYS A 25 -0.88 -4.20 8.60
N VAL A 26 -0.05 -4.20 7.55
CA VAL A 26 -0.38 -4.93 6.30
C VAL A 26 -0.10 -6.43 6.45
N HIS A 27 -1.08 -7.24 6.03
CA HIS A 27 -0.99 -8.70 6.02
C HIS A 27 0.22 -9.18 5.20
N PRO A 28 0.96 -10.23 5.63
CA PRO A 28 2.17 -10.69 4.95
C PRO A 28 1.98 -10.93 3.44
N GLU A 29 0.84 -11.47 3.03
CA GLU A 29 0.53 -11.71 1.62
C GLU A 29 0.42 -10.43 0.77
N TYR A 30 0.21 -9.27 1.37
CA TYR A 30 0.05 -8.01 0.64
C TYR A 30 1.22 -7.04 0.84
N ARG A 31 2.08 -7.30 1.82
CA ARG A 31 3.16 -6.39 2.23
C ARG A 31 4.13 -6.10 1.11
N ASP A 32 4.59 -7.12 0.40
CA ASP A 32 5.56 -6.97 -0.69
C ASP A 32 4.96 -6.21 -1.88
N ALA A 33 3.71 -6.49 -2.22
CA ALA A 33 3.02 -5.81 -3.30
C ALA A 33 2.73 -4.32 -2.97
N LEU A 34 2.41 -4.01 -1.71
CA LEU A 34 2.22 -2.62 -1.27
C LEU A 34 3.55 -1.85 -1.21
N ASN A 35 4.64 -2.52 -0.84
CA ASN A 35 6.00 -1.97 -0.89
C ASN A 35 6.40 -1.62 -2.33
N ASP A 36 6.22 -2.53 -3.28
CA ASP A 36 6.51 -2.27 -4.70
C ASP A 36 5.73 -1.05 -5.23
N TYR A 37 4.42 -1.00 -4.97
CA TYR A 37 3.60 0.17 -5.35
C TYR A 37 4.15 1.47 -4.77
N PHE A 38 4.46 1.47 -3.46
CA PHE A 38 4.93 2.65 -2.75
C PHE A 38 6.31 3.11 -3.24
N ASP A 39 7.24 2.19 -3.47
CA ASP A 39 8.60 2.50 -3.93
C ASP A 39 8.58 3.04 -5.37
N ARG A 40 7.81 2.42 -6.27
CA ARG A 40 7.62 2.93 -7.64
C ARG A 40 6.90 4.28 -7.66
N ALA A 41 5.92 4.48 -6.78
CA ALA A 41 5.26 5.78 -6.62
C ALA A 41 6.25 6.85 -6.11
N CYS A 42 7.08 6.52 -5.12
CA CYS A 42 8.08 7.43 -4.56
C CYS A 42 9.12 7.87 -5.59
N ALA A 43 9.52 6.97 -6.49
CA ALA A 43 10.41 7.28 -7.61
C ALA A 43 9.84 8.34 -8.57
N LYS A 44 8.51 8.50 -8.63
CA LYS A 44 7.84 9.58 -9.40
C LYS A 44 7.72 10.91 -8.64
N GLY A 45 8.09 10.95 -7.35
CA GLY A 45 8.05 12.16 -6.53
C GLY A 45 6.68 12.48 -5.93
N GLY A 46 6.53 13.69 -5.39
CA GLY A 46 5.30 14.19 -4.77
C GLY A 46 5.24 14.05 -3.25
N HIS A 47 4.46 14.94 -2.60
CA HIS A 47 4.26 14.90 -1.15
C HIS A 47 3.51 13.63 -0.72
N THR A 48 2.48 13.26 -1.49
CA THR A 48 1.73 11.99 -1.37
C THR A 48 1.88 11.23 -2.68
N PRO A 49 2.89 10.34 -2.80
CA PRO A 49 3.23 9.69 -4.05
C PRO A 49 2.17 8.66 -4.47
N HIS A 50 1.80 8.67 -5.75
CA HIS A 50 0.86 7.71 -6.33
C HIS A 50 1.22 7.35 -7.77
N LEU A 51 0.86 6.12 -8.16
CA LEU A 51 0.76 5.72 -9.56
C LEU A 51 -0.72 5.75 -9.96
N LEU A 52 -1.15 6.83 -10.61
CA LEU A 52 -2.58 7.07 -10.89
C LEU A 52 -3.24 5.96 -11.72
N ARG A 53 -2.48 5.27 -12.56
CA ARG A 53 -2.98 4.15 -13.37
C ARG A 53 -3.26 2.89 -12.56
N GLU A 54 -2.62 2.74 -11.42
CA GLU A 54 -2.62 1.51 -10.61
C GLU A 54 -3.31 1.72 -9.25
N ALA A 55 -3.57 2.97 -8.87
CA ALA A 55 -4.05 3.35 -7.53
C ALA A 55 -5.35 2.66 -7.10
N VAL A 56 -6.18 2.25 -8.08
CA VAL A 56 -7.45 1.54 -7.85
C VAL A 56 -7.44 0.11 -8.40
N GLU A 57 -6.33 -0.37 -8.95
CA GLU A 57 -6.25 -1.66 -9.66
C GLU A 57 -6.62 -2.85 -8.78
N TRP A 58 -6.23 -2.86 -7.50
CA TRP A 58 -6.59 -3.94 -6.58
C TRP A 58 -8.10 -4.06 -6.36
N HIS A 59 -8.83 -2.94 -6.46
CA HIS A 59 -10.29 -2.95 -6.36
C HIS A 59 -10.90 -3.53 -7.64
N LEU A 60 -10.37 -3.16 -8.80
CA LEU A 60 -10.78 -3.71 -10.10
C LEU A 60 -10.52 -5.22 -10.16
N ASN A 61 -9.36 -5.68 -9.69
CA ASN A 61 -9.03 -7.10 -9.64
C ASN A 61 -9.99 -7.89 -8.75
N LEU A 62 -10.39 -7.33 -7.60
CA LEU A 62 -11.37 -7.97 -6.73
C LEU A 62 -12.73 -8.10 -7.43
N GLU A 63 -13.17 -7.05 -8.13
CA GLU A 63 -14.43 -7.04 -8.87
C GLU A 63 -14.42 -8.06 -10.02
N GLU A 64 -13.33 -8.12 -10.79
CA GLU A 64 -13.24 -8.96 -11.99
C GLU A 64 -12.89 -10.43 -11.67
N PHE A 65 -11.99 -10.67 -10.73
CA PHE A 65 -11.39 -11.99 -10.48
C PHE A 65 -11.71 -12.55 -9.09
N GLY A 66 -12.40 -11.80 -8.23
CA GLY A 66 -12.69 -12.21 -6.85
C GLY A 66 -11.47 -12.16 -5.91
N HIS A 67 -10.35 -11.58 -6.36
CA HIS A 67 -9.13 -11.46 -5.56
C HIS A 67 -8.37 -10.16 -5.88
N MET A 68 -7.88 -9.45 -4.86
CA MET A 68 -7.23 -8.13 -5.05
C MET A 68 -5.87 -8.21 -5.76
N ARG A 69 -5.07 -9.25 -5.48
CA ARG A 69 -3.80 -9.45 -6.17
C ARG A 69 -4.09 -10.11 -7.52
N ALA A 70 -3.40 -9.66 -8.56
CA ALA A 70 -3.35 -10.41 -9.82
C ALA A 70 -2.94 -11.86 -9.51
N ALA A 71 -3.66 -12.82 -10.09
CA ALA A 71 -3.21 -14.19 -10.11
C ALA A 71 -1.86 -14.23 -10.83
N GLY A 72 -0.84 -14.77 -10.16
CA GLY A 72 0.48 -15.00 -10.77
C GLY A 72 0.42 -15.98 -11.93
#